data_AF-A0A2I0B101-F1
#
_entry.id   AF-A0A2I0B101-F1
#
_cell.length_a   1.000
_cell.length_b   1.000
_cell.length_c   1.000
_cell.angle_alpha   90.00
_cell.angle_beta   90.00
_cell.angle_gamma   90.00
#
_symmetry.space_group_name_H-M   'P 1'
#
loop_
_entity.id
_entity.type
_entity.pdbx_description
1 polymer ?
#
loop_
_entity_poly.entity_id
_entity_poly.type
_entity_poly.pdbx_seq_one_letter_code
_entity_poly.pdbx_strand_id
1 'polypeptide(L)'
;MRILLSRGSGSARGLLLRGAAGGCLPAALAEEELGDSRRREWRKREGVVVIMGATGTGKSKLSVDVAGRFPAEVINSDKIQIYRGLDITTNKIPIAERRGVPHHLLGELDPAAGELQPVGFRSLAGAVVAGIAGRGRVPVVAGGSNSYIHALMVDPYIAGENPFTGAPARSLLRYPCCMLWVSVDSEVLAEHLDRRVDEMLDSGMVEELKGYFAGEGLDAAEWHPGLGKAIGVPEFREHLRRGTAASYGGALAAIKRNTRRLAAEQVRKIERLVEMGWPLQMVDATAAVAARLAGGDLTAAAAWESGVLEPSLRAVERFLHEYASAQN
;
A
#
# COMPACT_ATOMS: atom_id res chain seq x y z
N MET A 1 -27.13 -22.14 64.11
CA MET A 1 -27.93 -20.91 63.88
C MET A 1 -28.92 -21.23 62.76
N ARG A 2 -30.12 -21.77 63.11
CA ARG A 2 -31.45 -21.20 62.80
C ARG A 2 -31.62 -20.81 61.32
N ILE A 3 -32.53 -21.34 60.49
CA ILE A 3 -33.70 -22.24 60.60
C ILE A 3 -33.91 -22.94 59.23
N LEU A 4 -34.53 -24.12 59.30
CA LEU A 4 -34.87 -25.12 58.27
C LEU A 4 -36.21 -24.82 57.53
N LEU A 5 -36.52 -25.68 56.54
CA LEU A 5 -37.85 -26.00 55.92
C LEU A 5 -38.21 -25.26 54.62
N SER A 6 -38.87 -25.82 53.61
CA SER A 6 -39.30 -27.20 53.28
C SER A 6 -39.94 -27.17 51.88
N ARG A 7 -39.88 -28.33 51.22
CA ARG A 7 -40.53 -28.79 49.98
C ARG A 7 -41.98 -28.36 49.75
N GLY A 8 -42.34 -28.25 48.47
CA GLY A 8 -43.72 -28.36 47.99
C GLY A 8 -43.79 -28.65 46.49
N SER A 9 -43.91 -29.93 46.14
CA SER A 9 -44.26 -30.43 44.80
C SER A 9 -45.75 -30.21 44.52
N GLY A 10 -46.10 -29.70 43.35
CA GLY A 10 -47.48 -29.60 42.87
C GLY A 10 -47.50 -29.58 41.34
N SER A 11 -47.75 -30.76 40.76
CA SER A 11 -47.92 -30.95 39.32
C SER A 11 -49.39 -30.75 38.93
N ALA A 12 -49.55 -30.16 37.74
CA ALA A 12 -50.57 -30.41 36.73
C ALA A 12 -51.84 -29.53 36.64
N ARG A 13 -52.06 -29.13 35.37
CA ARG A 13 -53.30 -28.80 34.65
C ARG A 13 -53.70 -27.32 34.52
N GLY A 14 -53.06 -26.67 33.54
CA GLY A 14 -53.68 -26.33 32.25
C GLY A 14 -54.64 -25.16 32.19
N LEU A 15 -54.25 -24.08 31.49
CA LEU A 15 -55.17 -23.26 30.68
C LEU A 15 -54.42 -22.36 29.69
N LEU A 16 -54.63 -22.62 28.40
CA LEU A 16 -54.70 -21.69 27.26
C LEU A 16 -53.89 -20.37 27.32
N LEU A 17 -52.74 -20.35 26.62
CA LEU A 17 -52.14 -19.10 26.13
C LEU A 17 -52.78 -18.72 24.80
N ARG A 18 -53.68 -17.73 24.85
CA ARG A 18 -54.00 -16.85 23.71
C ARG A 18 -52.87 -15.82 23.57
N GLY A 19 -52.50 -15.56 22.32
CA GLY A 19 -51.32 -14.79 21.96
C GLY A 19 -51.33 -13.31 22.33
N ALA A 20 -50.12 -12.76 22.40
CA ALA A 20 -49.84 -11.35 22.21
C ALA A 20 -48.65 -11.24 21.25
N ALA A 21 -48.78 -10.32 20.31
CA ALA A 21 -48.01 -10.18 19.10
C ALA A 21 -46.49 -10.13 19.32
N GLY A 22 -45.77 -11.03 18.64
CA GLY A 22 -44.39 -10.83 18.27
C GLY A 22 -44.32 -9.75 17.18
N GLY A 23 -44.02 -8.52 17.59
CA GLY A 23 -43.52 -7.51 16.68
C GLY A 23 -42.04 -7.77 16.44
N CYS A 24 -41.70 -8.63 15.48
CA CYS A 24 -40.41 -8.54 14.82
C CYS A 24 -40.32 -7.14 14.23
N LEU A 25 -39.40 -6.30 14.71
CA LEU A 25 -38.92 -5.19 13.91
C LEU A 25 -38.48 -5.79 12.56
N PRO A 26 -39.02 -5.33 11.42
CA PRO A 26 -38.61 -5.85 10.12
C PRO A 26 -37.11 -5.65 9.95
N ALA A 27 -36.41 -6.70 9.51
CA ALA A 27 -34.96 -6.71 9.28
C ALA A 27 -34.47 -5.51 8.44
N ALA A 28 -35.33 -4.93 7.59
CA ALA A 28 -35.07 -3.73 6.81
C ALA A 28 -34.84 -2.46 7.67
N LEU A 29 -35.54 -2.29 8.79
CA LEU A 29 -35.34 -1.16 9.71
C LEU A 29 -34.04 -1.32 10.52
N ALA A 30 -33.67 -2.56 10.86
CA ALA A 30 -32.40 -2.85 11.50
C ALA A 30 -31.20 -2.63 10.54
N GLU A 31 -31.33 -2.96 9.25
CA GLU A 31 -30.32 -2.68 8.22
C GLU A 31 -30.17 -1.17 7.92
N GLU A 32 -31.27 -0.41 7.93
CA GLU A 32 -31.23 1.05 7.78
C GLU A 32 -30.60 1.76 8.99
N GLU A 33 -30.90 1.33 10.23
CA GLU A 33 -30.32 1.89 11.46
C GLU A 33 -28.85 1.48 11.67
N LEU A 34 -28.48 0.23 11.37
CA LEU A 34 -27.06 -0.19 11.31
C LEU A 34 -26.32 0.54 10.17
N GLY A 35 -27.01 0.79 9.05
CA GLY A 35 -26.52 1.57 7.94
C GLY A 35 -26.27 3.04 8.32
N ASP A 36 -27.19 3.68 9.05
CA ASP A 36 -27.08 5.09 9.46
C ASP A 36 -26.02 5.28 10.56
N SER A 37 -25.96 4.37 11.54
CA SER A 37 -24.92 4.37 12.57
C SER A 37 -23.51 4.17 11.98
N ARG A 38 -23.37 3.22 11.04
CA ARG A 38 -22.10 3.02 10.30
C ARG A 38 -21.76 4.17 9.37
N ARG A 39 -22.75 4.81 8.71
CA ARG A 39 -22.56 6.02 7.89
C ARG A 39 -22.10 7.21 8.75
N ARG A 40 -22.67 7.38 9.95
CA ARG A 40 -22.22 8.39 10.94
C ARG A 40 -20.82 8.10 11.47
N GLU A 41 -20.47 6.83 11.69
CA GLU A 41 -19.12 6.43 12.09
C GLU A 41 -18.12 6.68 10.95
N TRP A 42 -18.47 6.34 9.71
CA TRP A 42 -17.70 6.65 8.49
C TRP A 42 -17.42 8.15 8.33
N ARG A 43 -18.41 8.99 8.66
CA ARG A 43 -18.28 10.45 8.71
C ARG A 43 -17.34 10.94 9.80
N LYS A 44 -16.83 10.11 10.72
CA LYS A 44 -15.82 10.52 11.70
C LYS A 44 -14.42 9.99 11.39
N ARG A 45 -14.27 9.18 10.33
CA ARG A 45 -13.00 8.54 9.95
C ARG A 45 -12.18 9.47 9.08
N GLU A 46 -10.86 9.33 9.16
CA GLU A 46 -9.89 10.15 8.43
C GLU A 46 -9.97 9.90 6.92
N GLY A 47 -9.97 10.96 6.12
CA GLY A 47 -9.88 10.86 4.66
C GLY A 47 -8.45 10.50 4.24
N VAL A 48 -8.28 9.49 3.39
CA VAL A 48 -6.96 9.00 2.94
C VAL A 48 -6.83 9.04 1.43
N VAL A 49 -5.71 9.59 0.92
CA VAL A 49 -5.35 9.46 -0.49
C VAL A 49 -4.41 8.27 -0.64
N VAL A 50 -4.66 7.39 -1.61
CA VAL A 50 -3.85 6.20 -1.88
C VAL A 50 -3.35 6.25 -3.32
N ILE A 51 -2.03 6.16 -3.51
CA ILE A 51 -1.37 6.13 -4.82
C ILE A 51 -0.76 4.76 -5.05
N MET A 52 -1.35 4.01 -5.98
CA MET A 52 -1.02 2.65 -6.36
C MET A 52 -0.42 2.59 -7.77
N GLY A 53 0.20 1.47 -8.10
CA GLY A 53 0.86 1.24 -9.39
C GLY A 53 2.09 0.35 -9.27
N ALA A 54 2.49 -0.25 -10.38
CA ALA A 54 3.69 -1.09 -10.45
C ALA A 54 4.96 -0.30 -10.13
N THR A 55 6.04 -0.98 -9.75
CA THR A 55 7.36 -0.36 -9.60
C THR A 55 7.74 0.37 -10.89
N GLY A 56 8.41 1.53 -10.79
CA GLY A 56 8.77 2.35 -11.94
C GLY A 56 7.67 3.27 -12.51
N THR A 57 6.40 3.19 -12.06
CA THR A 57 5.33 4.01 -12.66
C THR A 57 5.28 5.47 -12.20
N GLY A 58 6.15 5.92 -11.29
CA GLY A 58 6.18 7.32 -10.83
C GLY A 58 5.33 7.65 -9.59
N LYS A 59 4.87 6.66 -8.82
CA LYS A 59 4.08 6.87 -7.58
C LYS A 59 4.68 7.88 -6.61
N SER A 60 5.99 7.79 -6.33
CA SER A 60 6.66 8.69 -5.38
C SER A 60 6.64 10.13 -5.90
N LYS A 61 6.91 10.33 -7.20
CA LYS A 61 6.79 11.64 -7.85
C LYS A 61 5.38 12.21 -7.70
N LEU A 62 4.35 11.42 -7.99
CA LEU A 62 2.96 11.87 -7.84
C LEU A 62 2.63 12.22 -6.37
N SER A 63 3.11 11.44 -5.41
CA SER A 63 2.87 11.72 -3.98
C SER A 63 3.46 13.06 -3.52
N VAL A 64 4.65 13.41 -4.02
CA VAL A 64 5.29 14.71 -3.77
C VAL A 64 4.56 15.83 -4.51
N ASP A 65 4.17 15.61 -5.77
CA ASP A 65 3.43 16.62 -6.55
C ASP A 65 2.06 16.92 -5.90
N VAL A 66 1.35 15.91 -5.37
CA VAL A 66 0.12 16.08 -4.56
C VAL A 66 0.41 16.89 -3.29
N ALA A 67 1.49 16.61 -2.58
CA ALA A 67 1.89 17.35 -1.38
C ALA A 67 2.39 18.78 -1.67
N GLY A 68 2.71 19.10 -2.92
CA GLY A 68 2.96 20.46 -3.38
C GLY A 68 1.69 21.30 -3.53
N ARG A 69 0.53 20.65 -3.73
CA ARG A 69 -0.77 21.32 -3.93
C ARG A 69 -1.66 21.33 -2.68
N PHE A 70 -1.53 20.31 -1.84
CA PHE A 70 -2.32 20.12 -0.62
C PHE A 70 -1.39 19.98 0.58
N PRO A 71 -1.81 20.37 1.80
CA PRO A 71 -1.01 20.21 3.01
C PRO A 71 -0.94 18.74 3.42
N ALA A 72 -0.17 17.94 2.69
CA ALA A 72 -0.12 16.49 2.81
C ALA A 72 1.22 15.99 3.38
N GLU A 73 1.19 14.76 3.88
CA GLU A 73 2.37 14.00 4.30
C GLU A 73 2.29 12.59 3.72
N VAL A 74 3.43 12.03 3.31
CA VAL A 74 3.51 10.75 2.59
C VAL A 74 3.76 9.59 3.56
N ILE A 75 3.02 8.50 3.41
CA ILE A 75 3.22 7.25 4.11
C ILE A 75 3.68 6.21 3.09
N ASN A 76 4.91 5.72 3.23
CA ASN A 76 5.41 4.64 2.37
C ASN A 76 4.64 3.34 2.64
N SER A 77 4.22 2.67 1.57
CA SER A 77 3.63 1.34 1.60
C SER A 77 4.39 0.31 0.76
N ASP A 78 5.65 0.58 0.42
CA ASP A 78 6.56 -0.44 -0.10
C ASP A 78 7.27 -1.18 1.04
N LYS A 79 7.01 -2.49 1.15
CA LYS A 79 7.51 -3.35 2.23
C LYS A 79 9.03 -3.51 2.29
N ILE A 80 9.75 -3.16 1.24
CA ILE A 80 11.20 -3.19 1.22
C ILE A 80 11.75 -1.82 1.60
N GLN A 81 11.10 -0.73 1.16
CA GLN A 81 11.54 0.63 1.45
C GLN A 81 11.34 1.05 2.92
N ILE A 82 10.60 0.28 3.72
CA ILE A 82 10.45 0.55 5.17
C ILE A 82 11.76 0.44 5.94
N TYR A 83 12.73 -0.35 5.46
CA TYR A 83 13.98 -0.63 6.18
C TYR A 83 15.08 0.37 5.85
N ARG A 84 15.93 0.65 6.85
CA ARG A 84 17.16 1.44 6.70
C ARG A 84 18.15 0.76 5.76
N GLY A 85 18.89 1.57 5.00
CA GLY A 85 19.94 1.10 4.10
C GLY A 85 19.42 0.60 2.75
N LEU A 86 20.36 0.28 1.86
CA LEU A 86 20.10 -0.12 0.48
C LEU A 86 19.21 0.87 -0.29
N ASP A 87 19.43 2.17 -0.12
CA ASP A 87 18.56 3.23 -0.65
C ASP A 87 18.51 3.24 -2.18
N ILE A 88 19.63 2.95 -2.85
CA ILE A 88 19.71 2.82 -4.31
C ILE A 88 19.00 1.54 -4.74
N THR A 89 19.41 0.39 -4.20
CA THR A 89 18.87 -0.94 -4.52
C THR A 89 17.35 -1.02 -4.31
N THR A 90 16.85 -0.37 -3.25
CA THR A 90 15.42 -0.34 -2.92
C THR A 90 14.66 0.81 -3.57
N ASN A 91 15.36 1.65 -4.36
CA ASN A 91 14.81 2.76 -5.12
C ASN A 91 14.00 3.74 -4.23
N LYS A 92 14.54 4.07 -3.05
CA LYS A 92 13.92 5.10 -2.20
C LYS A 92 14.03 6.46 -2.88
N ILE A 93 12.99 7.27 -2.76
CA ILE A 93 13.02 8.63 -3.30
C ILE A 93 14.14 9.44 -2.61
N PRO A 94 15.09 10.04 -3.37
CA PRO A 94 16.17 10.85 -2.81
C PRO A 94 15.63 12.04 -2.01
N ILE A 95 16.34 12.46 -0.97
CA ILE A 95 15.91 13.57 -0.09
C ILE A 95 15.63 14.85 -0.89
N ALA A 96 16.46 15.17 -1.87
CA ALA A 96 16.27 16.34 -2.73
C ALA A 96 14.95 16.29 -3.51
N GLU A 97 14.56 15.11 -3.99
CA GLU A 97 13.31 14.91 -4.75
C GLU A 97 12.06 14.91 -3.86
N ARG A 98 12.22 14.76 -2.53
CA ARG A 98 11.10 14.88 -1.58
C ARG A 98 10.59 16.31 -1.44
N ARG A 99 11.37 17.33 -1.86
CA ARG A 99 10.99 18.76 -1.79
C ARG A 99 10.51 19.22 -0.40
N GLY A 100 11.10 18.67 0.66
CA GLY A 100 10.72 18.97 2.04
C GLY A 100 9.42 18.31 2.53
N VAL A 101 8.75 17.50 1.70
CA VAL A 101 7.55 16.77 2.09
C VAL A 101 7.90 15.70 3.13
N PRO A 102 7.24 15.69 4.31
CA PRO A 102 7.45 14.65 5.31
C PRO A 102 7.08 13.27 4.76
N HIS A 103 7.98 12.31 4.94
CA HIS A 103 7.76 10.90 4.61
C HIS A 103 7.83 10.06 5.88
N HIS A 104 6.85 9.18 6.05
CA HIS A 104 6.74 8.24 7.16
C HIS A 104 6.91 6.81 6.66
N LEU A 105 7.41 5.92 7.52
CA LEU A 105 7.67 4.51 7.24
C LEU A 105 8.61 4.30 6.03
N LEU A 106 9.51 5.25 5.77
CA LEU A 106 10.48 5.19 4.67
C LEU A 106 11.91 5.18 5.24
N GLY A 107 12.54 4.01 5.25
CA GLY A 107 13.88 3.84 5.79
C GLY A 107 13.96 4.02 7.30
N GLU A 108 12.94 3.59 8.06
CA GLU A 108 12.85 3.79 9.50
C GLU A 108 13.16 2.52 10.29
N LEU A 109 12.79 1.35 9.75
CA LEU A 109 12.92 0.08 10.46
C LEU A 109 14.34 -0.47 10.38
N ASP A 110 14.77 -1.08 11.47
CA ASP A 110 16.00 -1.85 11.49
C ASP A 110 15.84 -3.15 10.68
N PRO A 111 16.69 -3.43 9.68
CA PRO A 111 16.69 -4.71 8.97
C PRO A 111 16.79 -5.93 9.89
N ALA A 112 17.47 -5.81 11.04
CA ALA A 112 17.65 -6.88 12.02
C ALA A 112 16.40 -7.13 12.89
N ALA A 113 15.39 -6.24 12.84
CA ALA A 113 14.13 -6.41 13.58
C ALA A 113 13.20 -7.47 12.96
N GLY A 114 13.60 -8.10 11.85
CA GLY A 114 12.83 -9.11 11.15
C GLY A 114 11.84 -8.51 10.14
N GLU A 115 11.01 -9.38 9.54
CA GLU A 115 10.06 -8.95 8.51
C GLU A 115 8.80 -8.34 9.12
N LEU A 116 8.51 -7.08 8.78
CA LEU A 116 7.25 -6.44 9.14
C LEU A 116 6.08 -7.13 8.41
N GLN A 117 5.21 -7.77 9.18
CA GLN A 117 4.01 -8.42 8.65
C GLN A 117 2.91 -7.39 8.32
N PRO A 118 1.98 -7.70 7.39
CA PRO A 118 0.90 -6.76 7.02
C PRO A 118 0.03 -6.28 8.20
N VAL A 119 -0.19 -7.13 9.20
CA VAL A 119 -0.89 -6.75 10.45
C VAL A 119 -0.12 -5.71 11.27
N GLY A 120 1.21 -5.83 11.30
CA GLY A 120 2.10 -4.84 11.92
C GLY A 120 2.08 -3.53 11.15
N PHE A 121 2.17 -3.59 9.82
CA PHE A 121 2.02 -2.42 8.97
C PHE A 121 0.67 -1.72 9.15
N ARG A 122 -0.45 -2.45 9.20
CA ARG A 122 -1.79 -1.90 9.46
C ARG A 122 -1.83 -1.07 10.75
N SER A 123 -1.15 -1.55 11.80
CA SER A 123 -1.09 -0.89 13.09
C SER A 123 -0.25 0.39 13.04
N LEU A 124 0.98 0.30 12.51
CA LEU A 124 1.89 1.42 12.37
C LEU A 124 1.34 2.51 11.44
N ALA A 125 0.96 2.14 10.22
CA ALA A 125 0.42 3.08 9.23
C ALA A 125 -0.91 3.68 9.69
N GLY A 126 -1.75 2.93 10.42
CA GLY A 126 -2.97 3.47 11.02
C GLY A 126 -2.70 4.57 12.05
N ALA A 127 -1.68 4.39 12.90
CA ALA A 127 -1.27 5.42 13.86
C ALA A 127 -0.71 6.66 13.14
N VAL A 128 0.06 6.46 12.07
CA VAL A 128 0.59 7.56 11.24
C VAL A 128 -0.56 8.32 10.55
N VAL A 129 -1.54 7.62 9.96
CA VAL A 129 -2.74 8.24 9.36
C VAL A 129 -3.45 9.12 10.38
N ALA A 130 -3.74 8.60 11.57
CA ALA A 130 -4.40 9.36 12.64
C ALA A 130 -3.56 10.58 13.08
N GLY A 131 -2.23 10.42 13.18
CA GLY A 131 -1.32 11.51 13.54
C GLY A 131 -1.28 12.63 12.51
N ILE A 132 -1.22 12.29 11.22
CA ILE A 132 -1.24 13.27 10.11
C ILE A 132 -2.58 14.01 10.09
N ALA A 133 -3.69 13.28 10.16
CA ALA A 133 -5.04 13.85 10.17
C ALA A 133 -5.25 14.75 11.39
N GLY A 134 -4.76 14.35 12.58
CA GLY A 134 -4.82 15.16 13.80
C GLY A 134 -4.05 16.49 13.72
N ARG A 135 -3.10 16.63 12.79
CA ARG A 135 -2.44 17.90 12.46
C ARG A 135 -3.17 18.71 11.39
N GLY A 136 -4.36 18.29 10.96
CA GLY A 136 -5.13 18.92 9.88
C GLY A 136 -4.51 18.72 8.49
N ARG A 137 -3.71 17.67 8.30
CA ARG A 137 -3.00 17.38 7.05
C ARG A 137 -3.57 16.14 6.36
N VAL A 138 -3.33 16.03 5.06
CA VAL A 138 -3.83 14.92 4.24
C VAL A 138 -2.85 13.74 4.27
N PRO A 139 -3.24 12.55 4.78
CA PRO A 139 -2.44 11.35 4.68
C PRO A 139 -2.42 10.82 3.24
N VAL A 140 -1.24 10.71 2.64
CA VAL A 140 -1.03 10.15 1.29
C VAL A 140 -0.25 8.85 1.39
N VAL A 141 -0.91 7.72 1.20
CA VAL A 141 -0.27 6.39 1.18
C VAL A 141 0.24 6.11 -0.23
N ALA A 142 1.55 5.89 -0.39
CA ALA A 142 2.16 5.62 -1.70
C ALA A 142 3.12 4.43 -1.65
N GLY A 143 2.99 3.48 -2.57
CA GLY A 143 3.87 2.30 -2.60
C GLY A 143 3.36 1.17 -3.48
N GLY A 144 4.20 0.14 -3.66
CA GLY A 144 3.92 -1.00 -4.55
C GLY A 144 3.52 -2.29 -3.83
N SER A 145 3.48 -2.33 -2.50
CA SER A 145 3.11 -3.55 -1.78
C SER A 145 1.61 -3.59 -1.53
N ASN A 146 0.87 -4.13 -2.50
CA ASN A 146 -0.60 -4.24 -2.44
C ASN A 146 -1.11 -4.97 -1.18
N SER A 147 -0.32 -5.88 -0.59
CA SER A 147 -0.66 -6.53 0.69
C SER A 147 -0.68 -5.57 1.88
N TYR A 148 0.20 -4.58 1.91
CA TYR A 148 0.22 -3.54 2.94
C TYR A 148 -0.92 -2.56 2.75
N ILE A 149 -1.16 -2.13 1.51
CA ILE A 149 -2.28 -1.25 1.18
C ILE A 149 -3.61 -1.93 1.53
N HIS A 150 -3.80 -3.19 1.13
CA HIS A 150 -4.96 -3.99 1.51
C HIS A 150 -5.11 -4.07 3.04
N ALA A 151 -4.03 -4.47 3.75
CA ALA A 151 -4.08 -4.59 5.19
C ALA A 151 -4.40 -3.27 5.89
N LEU A 152 -4.00 -2.11 5.36
CA LEU A 152 -4.37 -0.80 5.91
C LEU A 152 -5.83 -0.45 5.62
N MET A 153 -6.30 -0.70 4.40
CA MET A 153 -7.52 -0.11 3.86
C MET A 153 -8.78 -0.95 4.07
N VAL A 154 -8.73 -2.23 4.43
CA VAL A 154 -9.97 -3.04 4.62
C VAL A 154 -10.45 -3.07 6.06
N ASP A 155 -11.76 -3.28 6.26
CA ASP A 155 -12.38 -3.47 7.57
C ASP A 155 -13.59 -4.43 7.50
N PRO A 156 -13.57 -5.60 8.15
CA PRO A 156 -12.49 -6.14 8.98
C PRO A 156 -11.28 -6.59 8.14
N TYR A 157 -10.08 -6.55 8.75
CA TYR A 157 -8.89 -7.20 8.21
C TYR A 157 -8.71 -8.57 8.86
N ILE A 158 -8.60 -9.62 8.03
CA ILE A 158 -8.40 -11.00 8.50
C ILE A 158 -6.92 -11.35 8.34
N ALA A 159 -6.22 -11.52 9.46
CA ALA A 159 -4.81 -11.87 9.47
C ALA A 159 -4.59 -13.31 8.98
N GLY A 160 -3.56 -13.51 8.15
CA GLY A 160 -3.22 -14.82 7.58
C GLY A 160 -3.92 -15.14 6.26
N GLU A 161 -4.99 -14.42 5.90
CA GLU A 161 -5.62 -14.57 4.59
C GLU A 161 -4.86 -13.81 3.51
N ASN A 162 -4.72 -14.44 2.34
CA ASN A 162 -4.19 -13.78 1.15
C ASN A 162 -5.35 -13.37 0.23
N PRO A 163 -5.73 -12.07 0.19
CA PRO A 163 -6.84 -11.60 -0.63
C PRO A 163 -6.53 -11.76 -2.13
N PHE A 164 -5.25 -11.90 -2.49
CA PHE A 164 -4.81 -12.02 -3.87
C PHE A 164 -4.89 -13.45 -4.43
N THR A 165 -5.47 -14.40 -3.69
CA THR A 165 -5.68 -15.80 -4.11
C THR A 165 -7.15 -16.20 -4.00
N GLY A 166 -7.63 -17.09 -4.88
CA GLY A 166 -9.03 -17.57 -4.88
C GLY A 166 -9.98 -16.64 -5.65
N ALA A 167 -11.29 -16.68 -5.36
CA ALA A 167 -12.26 -15.75 -5.95
C ALA A 167 -12.20 -14.38 -5.26
N PRO A 168 -12.33 -13.26 -6.00
CA PRO A 168 -12.38 -11.93 -5.39
C PRO A 168 -13.65 -11.77 -4.55
N ALA A 169 -13.50 -11.28 -3.32
CA ALA A 169 -14.61 -10.97 -2.43
C ALA A 169 -14.69 -9.45 -2.22
N ARG A 170 -15.90 -8.88 -2.28
CA ARG A 170 -16.10 -7.46 -2.06
C ARG A 170 -15.61 -7.08 -0.67
N SER A 171 -14.75 -6.07 -0.60
CA SER A 171 -14.16 -5.60 0.65
C SER A 171 -14.78 -4.28 1.07
N LEU A 172 -15.07 -4.14 2.36
CA LEU A 172 -15.42 -2.84 2.94
C LEU A 172 -14.15 -2.07 3.27
N LEU A 173 -14.16 -0.77 2.99
CA LEU A 173 -13.02 0.09 3.23
C LEU A 173 -13.05 0.68 4.65
N ARG A 174 -11.88 0.72 5.28
CA ARG A 174 -11.64 1.27 6.61
C ARG A 174 -11.78 2.78 6.64
N TYR A 175 -11.35 3.46 5.58
CA TYR A 175 -11.34 4.92 5.47
C TYR A 175 -12.13 5.40 4.25
N PRO A 176 -12.78 6.57 4.32
CA PRO A 176 -13.09 7.36 3.13
C PRO A 176 -11.80 7.64 2.36
N CYS A 177 -11.79 7.42 1.04
CA CYS A 177 -10.55 7.52 0.29
C CYS A 177 -10.69 7.96 -1.16
N CYS A 178 -9.62 8.57 -1.67
CA CYS A 178 -9.35 8.72 -3.10
C CYS A 178 -8.22 7.75 -3.47
N MET A 179 -8.48 6.83 -4.40
CA MET A 179 -7.50 5.82 -4.84
C MET A 179 -7.08 6.10 -6.28
N LEU A 180 -5.82 6.43 -6.47
CA LEU A 180 -5.21 6.68 -7.77
C LEU A 180 -4.36 5.47 -8.17
N TRP A 181 -4.53 4.99 -9.39
CA TRP A 181 -3.68 3.96 -9.98
C TRP A 181 -2.88 4.55 -11.13
N VAL A 182 -1.59 4.73 -10.91
CA VAL A 182 -0.66 5.15 -11.97
C VAL A 182 -0.29 3.94 -12.82
N SER A 183 -0.83 3.90 -14.03
CA SER A 183 -0.64 2.83 -15.01
C SER A 183 0.35 3.25 -16.09
N VAL A 184 1.07 2.28 -16.65
CA VAL A 184 1.98 2.44 -17.78
C VAL A 184 1.81 1.20 -18.65
N ASP A 185 1.79 1.38 -19.96
CA ASP A 185 1.81 0.27 -20.92
C ASP A 185 2.93 -0.75 -20.59
N SER A 186 2.63 -2.03 -20.78
CA SER A 186 3.50 -3.11 -20.33
C SER A 186 4.85 -3.16 -21.05
N GLU A 187 4.91 -2.81 -22.33
CA GLU A 187 6.13 -2.82 -23.12
C GLU A 187 6.99 -1.60 -22.77
N VAL A 188 6.36 -0.42 -22.71
CA VAL A 188 7.00 0.83 -22.28
C VAL A 188 7.55 0.70 -20.87
N LEU A 189 6.78 0.09 -19.96
CA LEU A 189 7.22 -0.15 -18.58
C LEU A 189 8.38 -1.14 -18.53
N ALA A 190 8.35 -2.21 -19.32
CA ALA A 190 9.44 -3.19 -19.35
C ALA A 190 10.77 -2.55 -19.77
N GLU A 191 10.78 -1.73 -20.83
CA GLU A 191 11.97 -1.00 -21.26
C GLU A 191 12.43 0.00 -20.18
N HIS A 192 11.48 0.74 -19.60
CA HIS A 192 11.79 1.69 -18.53
C HIS A 192 12.42 1.04 -17.30
N LEU A 193 11.94 -0.13 -16.90
CA LEU A 193 12.50 -0.86 -15.77
C LEU A 193 13.93 -1.35 -16.06
N ASP A 194 14.21 -1.75 -17.29
CA ASP A 194 15.55 -2.19 -17.67
C ASP A 194 16.55 -1.04 -17.66
N ARG A 195 16.14 0.11 -18.20
CA ARG A 195 16.91 1.36 -18.13
C ARG A 195 17.13 1.81 -16.71
N ARG A 196 16.10 1.76 -15.87
CA ARG A 196 16.20 2.17 -14.47
C ARG A 196 17.20 1.29 -13.72
N VAL A 197 17.26 -0.02 -14.00
CA VAL A 197 18.30 -0.87 -13.42
C VAL A 197 19.69 -0.43 -13.88
N ASP A 198 19.87 -0.05 -15.14
CA ASP A 198 21.15 0.48 -15.62
C ASP A 198 21.52 1.79 -14.90
N GLU A 199 20.57 2.71 -14.73
CA GLU A 199 20.75 3.96 -13.97
C GLU A 199 21.10 3.70 -12.49
N MET A 200 20.50 2.66 -11.87
CA MET A 200 20.84 2.24 -10.50
C MET A 200 22.29 1.74 -10.42
N LEU A 201 22.77 1.00 -11.42
CA LEU A 201 24.17 0.55 -11.50
C LEU A 201 25.11 1.75 -11.62
N ASP A 202 24.80 2.69 -12.51
CA ASP A 202 25.58 3.93 -12.69
C ASP A 202 25.60 4.80 -11.41
N SER A 203 24.54 4.71 -10.61
CA SER A 203 24.41 5.43 -9.34
C SER A 203 25.09 4.73 -8.15
N GLY A 204 25.74 3.58 -8.34
CA GLY A 204 26.50 2.90 -7.30
C GLY A 204 25.78 1.76 -6.58
N MET A 205 24.76 1.14 -7.20
CA MET A 205 24.05 -0.02 -6.64
C MET A 205 25.01 -1.17 -6.27
N VAL A 206 26.06 -1.39 -7.07
CA VAL A 206 27.02 -2.48 -6.85
C VAL A 206 27.86 -2.23 -5.60
N GLU A 207 28.31 -1.00 -5.41
CA GLU A 207 29.09 -0.54 -4.25
C GLU A 207 28.24 -0.65 -2.99
N GLU A 208 26.97 -0.24 -3.08
CA GLU A 208 26.00 -0.35 -2.00
C GLU A 208 25.78 -1.81 -1.57
N LEU A 209 25.58 -2.72 -2.53
CA LEU A 209 25.43 -4.15 -2.26
C LEU A 209 26.70 -4.78 -1.69
N LYS A 210 27.88 -4.43 -2.21
CA LYS A 210 29.16 -4.89 -1.66
C LYS A 210 29.34 -4.42 -0.22
N GLY A 211 29.01 -3.16 0.08
CA GLY A 211 29.05 -2.62 1.43
C GLY A 211 28.12 -3.37 2.39
N TYR A 212 26.90 -3.66 1.93
CA TYR A 212 25.93 -4.47 2.67
C TYR A 212 26.48 -5.86 3.02
N PHE A 213 27.03 -6.59 2.04
CA PHE A 213 27.58 -7.94 2.30
C PHE A 213 28.91 -7.92 3.06
N ALA A 214 29.70 -6.84 2.97
CA ALA A 214 30.94 -6.71 3.73
C ALA A 214 30.67 -6.49 5.23
N GLY A 215 29.62 -5.73 5.58
CA GLY A 215 29.24 -5.49 6.96
C GLY A 215 28.51 -6.66 7.61
N GLU A 216 27.64 -7.33 6.85
CA GLU A 216 26.66 -8.30 7.38
C GLU A 216 26.99 -9.76 7.03
N GLY A 217 27.98 -9.98 6.16
CA GLY A 217 28.33 -11.30 5.60
C GLY A 217 27.38 -11.74 4.47
N LEU A 218 27.75 -12.81 3.75
CA LEU A 218 26.93 -13.34 2.65
C LEU A 218 25.58 -13.90 3.10
N ASP A 219 25.44 -14.23 4.38
CA ASP A 219 24.22 -14.75 4.97
C ASP A 219 23.34 -13.64 5.55
N ALA A 220 23.67 -12.36 5.31
CA ALA A 220 22.87 -11.19 5.71
C ALA A 220 21.39 -11.29 5.32
N ALA A 221 21.09 -11.91 4.18
CA ALA A 221 19.70 -12.10 3.75
C ALA A 221 18.90 -13.09 4.63
N GLU A 222 19.59 -13.96 5.38
CA GLU A 222 18.98 -14.86 6.37
C GLU A 222 18.69 -14.10 7.67
N TRP A 223 19.59 -13.20 8.07
CA TRP A 223 19.44 -12.34 9.25
C TRP A 223 18.48 -11.17 9.04
N HIS A 224 18.33 -10.73 7.79
CA HIS A 224 17.42 -9.65 7.38
C HIS A 224 16.27 -10.20 6.52
N PRO A 225 15.34 -10.99 7.08
CA PRO A 225 14.28 -11.64 6.31
C PRO A 225 13.31 -10.66 5.64
N GLY A 226 13.33 -9.37 6.04
CA GLY A 226 12.66 -8.29 5.32
C GLY A 226 13.52 -7.73 4.18
N LEU A 227 14.53 -6.92 4.52
CA LEU A 227 15.37 -6.21 3.55
C LEU A 227 16.13 -7.15 2.60
N GLY A 228 16.55 -8.32 3.07
CA GLY A 228 17.26 -9.33 2.28
C GLY A 228 16.47 -9.89 1.09
N LYS A 229 15.15 -9.63 1.04
CA LYS A 229 14.28 -9.98 -0.10
C LYS A 229 14.29 -8.92 -1.21
N ALA A 230 14.99 -7.80 -1.05
CA ALA A 230 15.10 -6.77 -2.08
C ALA A 230 15.69 -7.37 -3.37
N ILE A 231 15.06 -7.09 -4.52
CA ILE A 231 15.61 -7.47 -5.82
C ILE A 231 16.96 -6.78 -5.98
N GLY A 232 17.99 -7.56 -6.28
CA GLY A 232 19.40 -7.13 -6.20
C GLY A 232 20.17 -7.93 -5.16
N VAL A 233 19.60 -8.13 -3.97
CA VAL A 233 20.31 -8.80 -2.87
C VAL A 233 20.51 -10.30 -3.17
N PRO A 234 19.47 -11.12 -3.45
CA PRO A 234 19.68 -12.54 -3.76
C PRO A 234 20.55 -12.77 -5.00
N GLU A 235 20.37 -11.96 -6.04
CA GLU A 235 21.08 -12.06 -7.31
C GLU A 235 22.57 -11.76 -7.12
N PHE A 236 22.90 -10.70 -6.38
CA PHE A 236 24.28 -10.30 -6.16
C PHE A 236 24.98 -11.18 -5.12
N ARG A 237 24.26 -11.72 -4.13
CA ARG A 237 24.79 -12.76 -3.23
C ARG A 237 25.30 -13.97 -4.01
N GLU A 238 24.52 -14.45 -4.99
CA GLU A 238 24.93 -15.57 -5.84
C GLU A 238 26.16 -15.23 -6.69
N HIS A 239 26.22 -14.00 -7.21
CA HIS A 239 27.40 -13.52 -7.91
C HIS A 239 28.64 -13.52 -7.00
N LEU A 240 28.54 -12.95 -5.79
CA LEU A 240 29.66 -12.88 -4.84
C LEU A 240 30.15 -14.26 -4.40
N ARG A 241 29.26 -15.26 -4.30
CA ARG A 241 29.66 -16.65 -4.01
C ARG A 241 30.47 -17.28 -5.15
N ARG A 242 30.18 -16.93 -6.40
CA ARG A 242 30.86 -17.49 -7.59
C ARG A 242 32.10 -16.71 -8.01
N GLY A 243 32.09 -15.39 -7.87
CA GLY A 243 33.22 -14.50 -8.15
C GLY A 243 33.63 -14.39 -9.63
N THR A 244 32.79 -14.77 -10.60
CA THR A 244 33.16 -14.77 -12.04
C THR A 244 32.46 -13.66 -12.83
N ALA A 245 33.08 -13.18 -13.92
CA ALA A 245 32.46 -12.22 -14.84
C ALA A 245 31.14 -12.73 -15.43
N ALA A 246 31.05 -14.02 -15.75
CA ALA A 246 29.82 -14.65 -16.21
C ALA A 246 28.69 -14.58 -15.16
N SER A 247 29.03 -14.77 -13.88
CA SER A 247 28.05 -14.66 -12.79
C SER A 247 27.57 -13.21 -12.56
N TYR A 248 28.41 -12.21 -12.82
CA TYR A 248 28.04 -10.80 -12.75
C TYR A 248 26.96 -10.47 -13.80
N GLY A 249 27.24 -10.78 -15.07
CA GLY A 249 26.27 -10.58 -16.15
C GLY A 249 24.97 -11.35 -15.92
N GLY A 250 25.06 -12.58 -15.37
CA GLY A 250 23.90 -13.37 -14.97
C GLY A 250 23.05 -12.71 -13.88
N ALA A 251 23.68 -12.09 -12.88
CA ALA A 251 23.00 -11.38 -11.80
C ALA A 251 22.26 -10.14 -12.32
N LEU A 252 22.90 -9.33 -13.18
CA LEU A 252 22.25 -8.15 -13.77
C LEU A 252 21.03 -8.53 -14.61
N ALA A 253 21.17 -9.55 -15.45
CA ALA A 253 20.04 -10.06 -16.23
C ALA A 253 18.91 -10.60 -15.33
N ALA A 254 19.24 -11.20 -14.18
CA ALA A 254 18.26 -11.66 -13.21
C ALA A 254 17.54 -10.50 -12.51
N ILE A 255 18.24 -9.43 -12.13
CA ILE A 255 17.65 -8.22 -11.53
C ILE A 255 16.61 -7.61 -12.47
N LYS A 256 16.96 -7.41 -13.74
CA LYS A 256 16.03 -6.88 -14.76
C LYS A 256 14.80 -7.78 -14.92
N ARG A 257 14.99 -9.09 -15.10
CA ARG A 257 13.89 -10.06 -15.22
C ARG A 257 12.97 -10.06 -13.99
N ASN A 258 13.55 -10.10 -12.78
CA ASN A 258 12.78 -10.15 -11.54
C ASN A 258 12.03 -8.84 -11.29
N THR A 259 12.60 -7.70 -11.67
CA THR A 259 11.94 -6.39 -11.61
C THR A 259 10.72 -6.33 -12.52
N ARG A 260 10.83 -6.81 -13.77
CA ARG A 260 9.68 -6.91 -14.69
C ARG A 260 8.61 -7.87 -14.19
N ARG A 261 9.02 -9.02 -13.64
CA ARG A 261 8.09 -9.99 -13.02
C ARG A 261 7.33 -9.37 -11.85
N LEU A 262 8.03 -8.61 -10.99
CA LEU A 262 7.43 -7.89 -9.88
C LEU A 262 6.39 -6.87 -10.39
N ALA A 263 6.72 -6.08 -11.40
CA ALA A 263 5.80 -5.11 -11.97
C ALA A 263 4.52 -5.77 -12.50
N ALA A 264 4.64 -6.85 -13.28
CA ALA A 264 3.50 -7.61 -13.79
C ALA A 264 2.64 -8.22 -12.66
N GLU A 265 3.29 -8.71 -11.60
CA GLU A 265 2.58 -9.22 -10.42
C GLU A 265 1.84 -8.12 -9.65
N GLN A 266 2.41 -6.91 -9.60
CA GLN A 266 1.76 -5.76 -8.97
C GLN A 266 0.53 -5.31 -9.75
N VAL A 267 0.60 -5.26 -11.09
CA VAL A 267 -0.55 -4.95 -11.95
C VAL A 267 -1.67 -5.95 -11.71
N ARG A 268 -1.37 -7.27 -11.79
CA ARG A 268 -2.36 -8.33 -11.54
C ARG A 268 -3.05 -8.20 -10.18
N LYS A 269 -2.30 -7.82 -9.15
CA LYS A 269 -2.87 -7.58 -7.81
C LYS A 269 -3.74 -6.32 -7.74
N ILE A 270 -3.42 -5.26 -8.49
CA ILE A 270 -4.23 -4.04 -8.57
C ILE A 270 -5.54 -4.33 -9.31
N GLU A 271 -5.48 -5.02 -10.45
CA GLU A 271 -6.67 -5.47 -11.20
C GLU A 271 -7.62 -6.26 -10.29
N ARG A 272 -7.05 -7.15 -9.47
CA ARG A 272 -7.83 -7.90 -8.49
C ARG A 272 -8.47 -7.03 -7.40
N LEU A 273 -7.86 -5.92 -7.00
CA LEU A 273 -8.51 -4.96 -6.09
C LEU A 273 -9.69 -4.26 -6.78
N VAL A 274 -9.58 -3.96 -8.08
CA VAL A 274 -10.71 -3.47 -8.89
C VAL A 274 -11.85 -4.48 -8.89
N GLU A 275 -11.56 -5.77 -9.10
CA GLU A 275 -12.54 -6.87 -9.03
C GLU A 275 -13.21 -6.98 -7.64
N MET A 276 -12.51 -6.61 -6.56
CA MET A 276 -13.06 -6.52 -5.20
C MET A 276 -13.94 -5.27 -4.98
N GLY A 277 -14.15 -4.44 -6.01
CA GLY A 277 -14.97 -3.24 -5.97
C GLY A 277 -14.27 -2.01 -5.40
N TRP A 278 -12.93 -1.97 -5.41
CA TRP A 278 -12.20 -0.79 -4.97
C TRP A 278 -12.33 0.35 -5.99
N PRO A 279 -12.58 1.60 -5.54
CA PRO A 279 -12.87 2.74 -6.43
C PRO A 279 -11.57 3.35 -6.99
N LEU A 280 -10.78 2.55 -7.71
CA LEU A 280 -9.50 2.95 -8.30
C LEU A 280 -9.72 3.82 -9.53
N GLN A 281 -9.14 5.02 -9.51
CA GLN A 281 -9.09 5.93 -10.65
C GLN A 281 -7.74 5.77 -11.35
N MET A 282 -7.77 5.22 -12.56
CA MET A 282 -6.57 5.04 -13.36
C MET A 282 -6.11 6.38 -13.96
N VAL A 283 -4.81 6.65 -13.88
CA VAL A 283 -4.12 7.74 -14.58
C VAL A 283 -2.97 7.14 -15.39
N ASP A 284 -2.84 7.54 -16.65
CA ASP A 284 -1.95 6.90 -17.62
C ASP A 284 -0.64 7.70 -17.77
N ALA A 285 0.46 7.10 -17.32
CA ALA A 285 1.80 7.65 -17.39
C ALA A 285 2.58 7.18 -18.63
N THR A 286 1.97 6.43 -19.55
CA THR A 286 2.65 5.83 -20.72
C THR A 286 3.36 6.86 -21.57
N ALA A 287 2.67 7.95 -21.95
CA ALA A 287 3.27 9.00 -22.78
C ALA A 287 4.46 9.69 -22.08
N ALA A 288 4.35 9.91 -20.76
CA ALA A 288 5.42 10.52 -19.98
C ALA A 288 6.66 9.61 -19.90
N VAL A 289 6.45 8.32 -19.64
CA VAL A 289 7.52 7.33 -19.59
C VAL A 289 8.15 7.16 -20.97
N ALA A 290 7.36 6.99 -22.03
CA ALA A 290 7.87 6.85 -23.40
C ALA A 290 8.68 8.08 -23.86
N ALA A 291 8.21 9.30 -23.55
CA ALA A 291 8.95 10.51 -23.86
C ALA A 291 10.29 10.59 -23.10
N ARG A 292 10.33 10.17 -21.84
CA ARG A 292 11.58 10.07 -21.09
C ARG A 292 12.49 8.99 -21.66
N LEU A 293 11.92 7.88 -22.12
CA LEU A 293 12.68 6.85 -22.80
C LEU A 293 13.37 7.39 -24.07
N ALA A 294 12.69 8.26 -24.82
CA ALA A 294 13.24 8.92 -25.99
C ALA A 294 14.23 10.08 -25.67
N GLY A 295 14.53 10.36 -24.40
CA GLY A 295 15.43 11.44 -23.98
C GLY A 295 14.81 12.84 -24.01
N GLY A 296 13.48 12.95 -24.15
CA GLY A 296 12.76 14.22 -24.22
C GLY A 296 12.25 14.67 -22.85
N ASP A 297 13.10 15.26 -22.01
CA ASP A 297 12.74 15.64 -20.63
C ASP A 297 11.57 16.64 -20.55
N LEU A 298 11.57 17.68 -21.40
CA LEU A 298 10.47 18.65 -21.45
C LEU A 298 9.16 18.01 -21.92
N THR A 299 9.23 17.13 -22.92
CA THR A 299 8.08 16.39 -23.44
C THR A 299 7.53 15.43 -22.38
N ALA A 300 8.41 14.74 -21.66
CA ALA A 300 8.03 13.85 -20.56
C ALA A 300 7.34 14.62 -19.43
N ALA A 301 7.85 15.80 -19.08
CA ALA A 301 7.24 16.67 -18.07
C ALA A 301 5.83 17.13 -18.50
N ALA A 302 5.65 17.58 -19.74
CA ALA A 302 4.34 18.00 -20.27
C ALA A 302 3.34 16.83 -20.35
N ALA A 303 3.81 15.65 -20.74
CA ALA A 303 2.98 14.44 -20.78
C ALA A 303 2.61 13.96 -19.36
N TRP A 304 3.52 14.10 -18.39
CA TRP A 304 3.23 13.81 -16.98
C TRP A 304 2.18 14.77 -16.43
N GLU A 305 2.33 16.06 -16.69
CA GLU A 305 1.39 17.09 -16.24
C GLU A 305 -0.04 16.77 -16.71
N SER A 306 -0.22 16.58 -18.01
CA SER A 306 -1.54 16.37 -18.62
C SER A 306 -2.13 14.97 -18.37
N GLY A 307 -1.32 13.92 -18.43
CA GLY A 307 -1.77 12.53 -18.32
C GLY A 307 -1.90 12.01 -16.89
N VAL A 308 -1.14 12.58 -15.95
CA VAL A 308 -1.01 12.05 -14.59
C VAL A 308 -1.34 13.09 -13.54
N LEU A 309 -0.66 14.23 -13.54
CA LEU A 309 -0.76 15.18 -12.43
C LEU A 309 -2.13 15.86 -12.38
N GLU A 310 -2.55 16.53 -13.45
CA GLU A 310 -3.81 17.28 -13.45
C GLU A 310 -5.04 16.40 -13.15
N PRO A 311 -5.22 15.21 -13.76
CA PRO A 311 -6.35 14.34 -13.43
C PRO A 311 -6.32 13.90 -11.96
N SER A 312 -5.13 13.62 -11.42
CA SER A 312 -4.94 13.25 -10.02
C SER A 312 -5.29 14.38 -9.08
N LEU A 313 -4.83 15.62 -9.35
CA LEU A 313 -5.15 16.78 -8.51
C LEU A 313 -6.64 17.07 -8.51
N ARG A 314 -7.32 16.99 -9.67
CA ARG A 314 -8.78 17.14 -9.75
C ARG A 314 -9.53 16.08 -8.94
N ALA A 315 -9.06 14.83 -8.97
CA ALA A 315 -9.64 13.74 -8.20
C ALA A 315 -9.48 13.95 -6.68
N VAL A 316 -8.28 14.33 -6.25
CA VAL A 316 -7.99 14.63 -4.83
C VAL A 316 -8.76 15.85 -4.36
N GLU A 317 -8.83 16.92 -5.14
CA GLU A 317 -9.56 18.15 -4.80
C GLU A 317 -11.06 17.86 -4.61
N ARG A 318 -11.67 17.13 -5.56
CA ARG A 318 -13.07 16.71 -5.46
C ARG A 318 -13.31 15.87 -4.21
N PHE A 319 -12.45 14.87 -3.96
CA PHE A 319 -12.55 14.02 -2.77
C PHE A 319 -12.47 14.83 -1.48
N LEU A 320 -11.50 15.73 -1.35
CA LEU A 320 -11.32 16.53 -0.13
C LEU A 320 -12.51 17.48 0.09
N HIS A 321 -13.07 18.05 -0.97
CA HIS A 321 -14.28 18.88 -0.89
C HIS A 321 -15.51 18.09 -0.43
N GLU A 322 -15.76 16.93 -1.04
CA GLU A 322 -16.86 16.02 -0.66
C GLU A 322 -16.70 15.51 0.76
N TYR A 323 -15.48 15.12 1.14
CA TYR A 323 -15.14 14.67 2.47
C TYR A 323 -15.40 15.75 3.51
N ALA A 324 -14.90 16.97 3.31
CA ALA A 324 -15.15 18.11 4.21
C ALA A 324 -16.65 18.44 4.32
N SER A 325 -17.37 18.39 3.19
CA SER A 325 -18.82 18.63 3.18
C SER A 325 -19.60 17.56 3.96
N ALA A 326 -19.09 16.32 4.02
CA ALA A 326 -19.70 15.24 4.78
C ALA A 326 -19.39 15.29 6.30
N GLN A 327 -18.37 16.07 6.72
CA GLN A 327 -18.03 16.29 8.13
C GLN A 327 -18.92 17.35 8.80
N ASN A 328 -19.44 18.31 8.00
CA ASN A 328 -20.33 19.39 8.44
C ASN A 328 -21.80 18.95 8.45
#